data_AF-A0A453KR29-F1
#
_entry.id   AF-A0A453KR29-F1
#
_cell.length_a   1.000
_cell.length_b   1.000
_cell.length_c   1.000
_cell.angle_alpha   90.00
_cell.angle_beta   90.00
_cell.angle_gamma   90.00
#
_symmetry.space_group_name_H-M   'P 1'
#
loop_
_entity.id
_entity.type
_entity.pdbx_description
1 polymer ?
#
loop_
_entity_poly.entity_id
_entity_poly.type
_entity_poly.pdbx_seq_one_letter_code
_entity_poly.pdbx_strand_id
1 'polypeptide(L)'
;YMKHHLYNMSCFLTDNGTSLCCCWADDARAELLLRLQEIAILDASVNLKRSKDRNNAKIQRTLGSCLEKMLKKHKKVIVKNYGVPPDISCRDLELLSDVGNVLSSLEEELLKFIVLNACRNGTLNVIASALDASAINGSNVELPDVYPAHNMQNFWVNEIVQVDPLEEARRLYASLENR
;
A
#
# COMPACT_ATOMS: atom_id res chain seq x y z
N TYR A 1 1.72 25.56 11.89
CA TYR A 1 0.57 25.41 10.97
C TYR A 1 0.38 23.95 10.52
N MET A 2 0.56 22.96 11.40
CA MET A 2 0.32 21.53 11.12
C MET A 2 -0.82 20.98 11.98
N LYS A 3 -1.98 21.65 11.98
CA LYS A 3 -3.10 21.29 12.89
C LYS A 3 -4.43 20.99 12.19
N HIS A 4 -4.47 20.90 10.86
CA HIS A 4 -5.74 20.77 10.12
C HIS A 4 -5.78 19.74 8.97
N HIS A 5 -4.81 18.82 8.83
CA HIS A 5 -4.83 17.80 7.75
C HIS A 5 -4.76 16.33 8.22
N LEU A 6 -5.00 16.05 9.50
CA LEU A 6 -5.01 14.69 10.07
C LEU A 6 -6.35 13.98 9.84
N TYR A 7 -6.69 13.61 8.60
CA TYR A 7 -7.78 12.64 8.40
C TYR A 7 -7.47 11.44 7.51
N ASN A 8 -6.40 11.45 6.72
CA ASN A 8 -5.96 10.26 6.02
C ASN A 8 -4.44 10.15 6.09
N MET A 9 -3.94 9.31 6.99
CA MET A 9 -2.54 8.91 7.03
C MET A 9 -2.48 7.40 7.00
N SER A 10 -1.50 6.87 6.28
CA SER A 10 -1.23 5.44 6.21
C SER A 10 0.11 5.14 6.87
N CYS A 11 0.15 4.09 7.68
CA CYS A 11 1.37 3.59 8.29
C CYS A 11 1.80 2.30 7.60
N PHE A 12 3.08 2.22 7.22
CA PHE A 12 3.70 1.08 6.59
C PHE A 12 4.79 0.53 7.51
N LEU A 13 4.82 -0.79 7.69
CA LEU A 13 5.95 -1.45 8.34
C LEU A 13 7.02 -1.72 7.30
N THR A 14 8.21 -1.18 7.52
CA THR A 14 9.33 -1.25 6.60
C THR A 14 10.57 -1.80 7.30
N ASP A 15 11.35 -2.61 6.61
CA ASP A 15 12.68 -3.03 7.06
C ASP A 15 13.72 -2.10 6.43
N ASN A 16 14.51 -1.42 7.27
CA ASN A 16 15.59 -0.55 6.81
C ASN A 16 16.95 -1.27 6.71
N GLY A 17 16.96 -2.59 6.87
CA GLY A 17 18.15 -3.46 6.86
C GLY A 17 18.79 -3.66 8.24
N THR A 18 18.33 -2.93 9.26
CA THR A 18 18.83 -3.06 10.65
C THR A 18 17.71 -3.39 11.65
N SER A 19 16.51 -2.86 11.42
CA SER A 19 15.34 -3.06 12.26
C SER A 19 14.06 -2.73 11.49
N LEU A 20 12.94 -3.26 11.96
CA LEU A 20 11.62 -2.85 11.51
C LEU A 20 11.30 -1.44 12.04
N CYS A 21 10.78 -0.58 11.18
CA CYS A 21 10.33 0.76 11.52
C CYS A 21 8.95 1.07 10.92
N CYS A 22 8.28 2.08 11.47
CA CYS A 22 7.00 2.58 11.00
C CYS A 22 7.21 3.79 10.10
N CYS A 23 6.80 3.71 8.85
CA CYS A 23 6.80 4.82 7.89
C CYS A 23 5.39 5.36 7.69
N TRP A 24 5.20 6.64 8.00
CA TRP A 24 3.93 7.35 7.86
C TRP A 24 3.92 8.15 6.55
N ALA A 25 2.81 8.08 5.84
CA ALA A 25 2.60 8.74 4.56
C ALA A 25 1.22 9.41 4.51
N ASP A 26 1.12 10.49 3.74
CA ASP A 26 -0.18 11.03 3.32
C ASP A 26 -0.76 10.22 2.16
N ASP A 27 -1.96 10.58 1.71
CA ASP A 27 -2.69 9.88 0.66
C ASP A 27 -1.91 9.72 -0.63
N ALA A 28 -1.27 10.79 -1.11
CA ALA A 28 -0.53 10.77 -2.37
C ALA A 28 0.68 9.83 -2.28
N ARG A 29 1.40 9.84 -1.15
CA ARG A 29 2.54 8.95 -0.94
C ARG A 29 2.11 7.51 -0.67
N ALA A 30 1.00 7.31 0.06
CA ALA A 30 0.42 6.00 0.26
C ALA A 30 -0.05 5.37 -1.06
N GLU A 31 -0.61 6.17 -1.97
CA GLU A 31 -1.00 5.74 -3.32
C GLU A 31 0.19 5.16 -4.08
N LEU A 32 1.34 5.84 -4.02
CA LEU A 32 2.58 5.39 -4.66
C LEU A 32 3.17 4.13 -4.02
N LEU A 33 3.20 4.05 -2.68
CA LEU A 33 3.70 2.88 -1.95
C LEU A 33 2.84 1.64 -2.20
N LEU A 34 1.53 1.81 -2.32
CA LEU A 34 0.57 0.77 -2.68
C LEU A 34 0.49 0.54 -4.19
N ARG A 35 1.17 1.37 -4.98
CA ARG A 35 1.22 1.34 -6.46
C ARG A 35 -0.16 1.41 -7.10
N LEU A 36 -1.06 2.19 -6.51
CA LEU A 36 -2.45 2.26 -6.95
C LEU A 36 -2.63 2.94 -8.32
N GLN A 37 -1.62 3.68 -8.79
CA GLN A 37 -1.55 4.26 -10.13
C GLN A 37 -1.48 3.21 -11.25
N GLU A 38 -1.14 1.97 -10.93
CA GLU A 38 -0.98 0.92 -11.92
C GLU A 38 -2.31 0.46 -12.50
N ILE A 39 -2.27 0.05 -13.78
CA ILE A 39 -3.47 -0.40 -14.47
C ILE A 39 -3.88 -1.75 -13.92
N ALA A 40 -5.12 -1.84 -13.44
CA ALA A 40 -5.73 -3.08 -13.02
C ALA A 40 -6.01 -3.95 -14.26
N ILE A 41 -5.11 -4.89 -14.56
CA ILE A 41 -5.38 -6.01 -15.48
C ILE A 41 -5.89 -7.18 -14.62
N LEU A 42 -6.95 -6.95 -13.84
CA LEU A 42 -7.73 -8.07 -13.31
C LEU A 42 -8.53 -8.62 -14.49
N ASP A 43 -8.30 -9.88 -14.78
CA ASP A 43 -8.69 -10.52 -16.02
C ASP A 43 -10.17 -10.25 -16.34
N ALA A 44 -10.41 -9.48 -17.41
CA ALA A 44 -11.74 -9.13 -17.88
C ALA A 44 -12.51 -10.36 -18.45
N SER A 45 -12.04 -11.58 -18.16
CA SER A 45 -12.52 -12.85 -18.69
C SER A 45 -13.60 -13.51 -17.83
N VAL A 46 -13.87 -13.04 -16.60
CA VAL A 46 -14.92 -13.63 -15.75
C VAL A 46 -16.00 -12.61 -15.38
N ASN A 47 -16.93 -12.41 -16.32
CA ASN A 47 -18.31 -12.00 -16.05
C ASN A 47 -18.62 -10.56 -15.60
N LEU A 48 -17.99 -9.53 -16.19
CA LEU A 48 -18.74 -8.27 -16.35
C LEU A 48 -19.66 -8.45 -17.56
N LYS A 49 -20.93 -8.83 -17.31
CA LYS A 49 -21.99 -8.86 -18.33
C LYS A 49 -21.84 -7.63 -19.22
N ARG A 50 -21.43 -7.85 -20.48
CA ARG A 50 -21.46 -6.87 -21.56
C ARG A 50 -22.89 -6.35 -21.64
N SER A 51 -23.18 -5.23 -20.99
CA SER A 51 -24.36 -4.46 -21.34
C SER A 51 -24.11 -3.97 -22.75
N LYS A 52 -25.01 -4.38 -23.64
CA LYS A 52 -24.97 -4.14 -25.07
C LYS A 52 -25.40 -2.69 -25.29
N ASP A 53 -24.52 -1.74 -24.98
CA ASP A 53 -24.72 -0.38 -25.44
C ASP A 53 -23.40 0.36 -25.71
N ARG A 54 -23.50 1.20 -26.74
CA ARG A 54 -22.41 1.71 -27.57
C ARG A 54 -21.48 2.67 -26.82
N ASN A 55 -20.19 2.36 -26.78
CA ASN A 55 -19.06 3.24 -27.16
C ASN A 55 -17.75 2.57 -26.74
N ASN A 56 -16.93 2.24 -27.74
CA ASN A 56 -15.73 1.42 -27.59
C ASN A 56 -14.55 2.27 -27.10
N ALA A 57 -14.60 2.74 -25.85
CA ALA A 57 -13.42 3.18 -25.13
C ALA A 57 -13.03 2.04 -24.18
N LYS A 58 -11.88 1.41 -24.41
CA LYS A 58 -11.32 0.42 -23.48
C LYS A 58 -10.91 1.20 -22.21
N ILE A 59 -11.85 1.40 -21.28
CA ILE A 59 -11.60 2.14 -20.04
C ILE A 59 -10.63 1.32 -19.21
N GLN A 60 -9.34 1.59 -19.38
CA GLN A 60 -8.31 1.16 -18.44
C GLN A 60 -8.62 1.85 -17.10
N ARG A 61 -8.69 1.07 -16.03
CA ARG A 61 -8.86 1.60 -14.68
C ARG A 61 -7.58 1.33 -13.90
N THR A 62 -7.19 2.30 -13.09
CA THR A 62 -6.12 2.11 -12.12
C THR A 62 -6.61 1.25 -10.96
N LEU A 63 -5.71 0.59 -10.24
CA LEU A 63 -6.02 -0.12 -9.00
C LEU A 63 -6.71 0.82 -7.99
N GLY A 64 -6.24 2.08 -7.90
CA GLY A 64 -6.83 3.12 -7.05
C GLY A 64 -8.30 3.38 -7.38
N SER A 65 -8.64 3.49 -8.67
CA SER A 65 -10.04 3.68 -9.09
C SER A 65 -10.93 2.46 -8.75
N CYS A 66 -10.39 1.25 -8.86
CA CYS A 66 -11.09 0.04 -8.45
C CYS A 66 -11.30 0.00 -6.92
N LEU A 67 -10.26 0.35 -6.15
CA LEU A 67 -10.30 0.41 -4.69
C LEU A 67 -11.30 1.47 -4.20
N GLU A 68 -11.30 2.66 -4.81
CA GLU A 68 -12.25 3.74 -4.47
C GLU A 68 -13.71 3.29 -4.65
N LYS A 69 -14.02 2.58 -5.74
CA LYS A 69 -15.36 2.02 -5.98
C LYS A 69 -15.75 0.99 -4.93
N MET A 70 -14.81 0.13 -4.55
CA MET A 70 -15.03 -0.86 -3.50
C MET A 70 -15.28 -0.18 -2.14
N LEU A 71 -14.50 0.84 -1.79
CA LEU A 71 -14.66 1.58 -0.55
C LEU A 71 -15.97 2.39 -0.50
N LYS A 72 -16.45 2.93 -1.64
CA LYS A 72 -17.80 3.53 -1.72
C LYS A 72 -18.92 2.52 -1.41
N LYS A 73 -18.73 1.24 -1.76
CA LYS A 73 -19.70 0.17 -1.50
C LYS A 73 -19.64 -0.35 -0.06
N HIS A 74 -18.44 -0.57 0.46
CA HIS A 74 -18.22 -1.26 1.75
C HIS A 74 -17.92 -0.33 2.93
N LYS A 75 -17.70 0.98 2.69
CA LYS A 75 -17.30 2.02 3.66
C LYS A 75 -15.93 1.81 4.30
N LYS A 76 -15.66 0.61 4.82
CA LYS A 76 -14.42 0.21 5.47
C LYS A 76 -14.15 -1.26 5.19
N VAL A 77 -12.92 -1.56 4.80
CA VAL A 77 -12.43 -2.92 4.59
C VAL A 77 -11.16 -3.09 5.40
N ILE A 78 -11.08 -4.17 6.18
CA ILE A 78 -9.90 -4.54 6.94
C ILE A 78 -9.33 -5.80 6.30
N VAL A 79 -8.03 -5.75 5.98
CA VAL A 79 -7.28 -6.86 5.40
C VAL A 79 -6.19 -7.22 6.39
N LYS A 80 -6.21 -8.44 6.92
CA LYS A 80 -5.16 -8.95 7.80
C LYS A 80 -4.43 -10.08 7.09
N ASN A 81 -3.12 -9.96 6.96
CA ASN A 81 -2.29 -11.03 6.41
C ASN A 81 -1.56 -11.72 7.56
N TYR A 82 -1.88 -12.99 7.78
CA TYR A 82 -1.21 -13.81 8.80
C TYR A 82 -0.01 -14.58 8.23
N GLY A 83 0.34 -14.37 6.95
CA GLY A 83 1.53 -14.96 6.35
C GLY A 83 2.81 -14.54 7.07
N VAL A 84 3.71 -15.49 7.29
CA VAL A 84 5.02 -15.25 7.91
C VAL A 84 5.97 -14.65 6.86
N PRO A 85 6.58 -13.46 7.08
CA PRO A 85 7.65 -12.97 6.21
C PRO A 85 8.80 -14.00 6.14
N PRO A 86 9.42 -14.25 4.97
CA PRO A 86 9.30 -13.54 3.69
C PRO A 86 8.25 -14.12 2.71
N ASP A 87 7.57 -15.21 3.06
CA ASP A 87 6.59 -15.88 2.19
C ASP A 87 5.22 -15.18 2.23
N ILE A 88 5.17 -13.96 1.70
CA ILE A 88 3.93 -13.21 1.48
C ILE A 88 3.19 -13.89 0.32
N SER A 89 2.47 -14.98 0.63
CA SER A 89 1.68 -15.77 -0.31
C SER A 89 0.22 -15.30 -0.41
N CYS A 90 -0.21 -14.43 0.51
CA CYS A 90 -1.60 -13.96 0.64
C CYS A 90 -2.64 -15.09 0.74
N ARG A 91 -2.21 -16.32 1.10
CA ARG A 91 -3.10 -17.48 1.32
C ARG A 91 -3.88 -17.34 2.62
N ASP A 92 -3.29 -16.71 3.63
CA ASP A 92 -3.85 -16.56 4.97
C ASP A 92 -4.37 -15.13 5.22
N LEU A 93 -5.10 -14.58 4.24
CA LEU A 93 -5.74 -13.26 4.38
C LEU A 93 -7.11 -13.39 5.03
N GLU A 94 -7.31 -12.71 6.15
CA GLU A 94 -8.64 -12.46 6.72
C GLU A 94 -9.16 -11.11 6.20
N LEU A 95 -10.34 -11.14 5.60
CA LEU A 95 -11.00 -9.99 5.00
C LEU A 95 -12.30 -9.69 5.74
N LEU A 96 -12.39 -8.49 6.31
CA LEU A 96 -13.56 -8.05 7.06
C LEU A 96 -14.11 -6.77 6.42
N SER A 97 -15.43 -6.72 6.22
CA SER A 97 -16.15 -5.54 5.76
C SER A 97 -17.10 -5.07 6.85
N ASP A 98 -17.08 -3.77 7.14
CA ASP A 98 -17.82 -3.15 8.25
C ASP A 98 -19.35 -3.24 8.08
N VAL A 99 -19.82 -3.35 6.83
CA VAL A 99 -21.27 -3.37 6.51
C VAL A 99 -21.88 -4.77 6.59
N GLY A 100 -21.11 -5.80 7.00
CA GLY A 100 -21.58 -7.19 7.02
C GLY A 100 -21.81 -7.80 5.63
N ASN A 101 -21.45 -7.07 4.58
CA ASN A 101 -21.47 -7.55 3.19
C ASN A 101 -20.20 -8.36 2.91
N VAL A 102 -20.38 -9.61 2.50
CA VAL A 102 -19.27 -10.45 2.03
C VAL A 102 -18.63 -9.80 0.79
N LEU A 103 -17.29 -9.77 0.74
CA LEU A 103 -16.57 -9.30 -0.43
C LEU A 103 -16.81 -10.26 -1.60
N SER A 104 -16.91 -9.72 -2.81
CA SER A 104 -16.92 -10.54 -4.02
C SER A 104 -15.52 -11.09 -4.31
N SER A 105 -15.43 -12.21 -5.04
CA SER A 105 -14.14 -12.82 -5.41
C SER A 105 -13.19 -11.83 -6.11
N LEU A 106 -13.73 -10.94 -6.95
CA LEU A 106 -12.96 -9.89 -7.63
C LEU A 106 -12.43 -8.82 -6.65
N GLU A 107 -13.21 -8.47 -5.63
CA GLU A 107 -12.76 -7.53 -4.58
C GLU A 107 -11.65 -8.18 -3.74
N GLU A 108 -11.77 -9.47 -3.43
CA GLU A 108 -10.70 -10.20 -2.73
C GLU A 108 -9.42 -10.33 -3.57
N GLU A 109 -9.55 -10.66 -4.85
CA GLU A 109 -8.42 -10.74 -5.78
C GLU A 109 -7.74 -9.39 -5.97
N LEU A 110 -8.50 -8.30 -6.03
CA LEU A 110 -7.97 -6.95 -6.09
C LEU A 110 -7.13 -6.63 -4.84
N LEU A 111 -7.65 -6.91 -3.66
CA LEU A 111 -6.94 -6.67 -2.39
C LEU A 111 -5.67 -7.51 -2.28
N LYS A 112 -5.74 -8.79 -2.64
CA LYS A 112 -4.58 -9.69 -2.76
C LYS A 112 -3.53 -9.12 -3.70
N PHE A 113 -3.96 -8.66 -4.88
CA PHE A 113 -3.07 -8.08 -5.87
C PHE A 113 -2.38 -6.82 -5.34
N ILE A 114 -3.12 -5.90 -4.71
CA ILE A 114 -2.56 -4.67 -4.13
C ILE A 114 -1.48 -5.00 -3.09
N VAL A 115 -1.78 -5.90 -2.14
CA VAL A 115 -0.81 -6.32 -1.11
C VAL A 115 0.44 -6.93 -1.73
N LEU A 116 0.27 -7.88 -2.67
CA LEU A 116 1.41 -8.52 -3.33
C LEU A 116 2.23 -7.54 -4.17
N ASN A 117 1.57 -6.61 -4.86
CA ASN A 117 2.23 -5.67 -5.75
C ASN A 117 3.05 -4.63 -4.98
N ALA A 118 2.54 -4.20 -3.82
CA ALA A 118 3.27 -3.33 -2.89
C ALA A 118 4.53 -4.02 -2.32
N CYS A 119 4.47 -5.35 -2.10
CA CYS A 119 5.59 -6.08 -1.48
C CYS A 119 6.61 -6.68 -2.46
N ARG A 120 6.22 -7.05 -3.68
CA ARG A 120 7.09 -7.87 -4.57
C ARG A 120 7.78 -7.11 -5.68
N ASN A 121 7.28 -5.94 -6.06
CA ASN A 121 7.51 -5.47 -7.42
C ASN A 121 7.93 -3.98 -7.38
N GLY A 122 9.05 -3.66 -8.04
CA GLY A 122 9.69 -2.33 -8.02
C GLY A 122 10.60 -2.08 -6.82
N THR A 123 11.74 -1.43 -7.05
CA THR A 123 12.56 -0.85 -5.96
C THR A 123 12.12 0.60 -5.81
N LEU A 124 11.52 0.95 -4.66
CA LEU A 124 11.23 2.33 -4.30
C LEU A 124 12.28 2.79 -3.30
N ASN A 125 12.97 3.89 -3.61
CA ASN A 125 13.76 4.59 -2.61
C ASN A 125 12.83 5.49 -1.82
N VAL A 126 12.65 5.17 -0.55
CA VAL A 126 11.83 5.94 0.38
C VAL A 126 12.75 6.86 1.17
N ILE A 127 12.62 8.17 0.95
CA ILE A 127 13.33 9.17 1.72
C ILE A 127 12.41 9.60 2.85
N ALA A 128 12.84 9.32 4.08
CA ALA A 128 12.03 9.58 5.26
C ALA A 128 12.86 10.29 6.34
N SER A 129 12.19 11.09 7.15
CA SER A 129 12.77 11.79 8.30
C SER A 129 12.18 11.26 9.59
N ALA A 130 13.02 11.14 10.62
CA ALA A 130 12.56 10.69 11.93
C ALA A 130 11.42 11.58 12.43
N LEU A 131 10.32 10.95 12.80
CA LEU A 131 9.19 11.64 13.38
C LEU A 131 9.37 11.66 14.90
N ASP A 132 9.21 12.82 15.51
CA ASP A 132 9.26 12.94 16.97
C ASP A 132 8.08 12.17 17.59
N ALA A 133 8.35 11.38 18.63
CA ALA A 133 7.35 10.61 19.36
C ALA A 133 6.23 11.50 19.93
N SER A 134 6.54 12.77 20.20
CA SER A 134 5.56 13.77 20.65
C SER A 134 4.51 14.13 19.58
N ALA A 135 4.82 13.97 18.30
CA ALA A 135 3.94 14.30 17.19
C ALA A 135 2.84 13.25 16.94
N ILE A 136 3.09 11.97 17.30
CA ILE A 136 2.13 10.87 17.14
C ILE A 136 1.17 10.81 18.31
N ASN A 137 1.66 11.00 19.54
CA ASN A 137 0.85 10.90 20.77
C ASN A 137 -0.30 11.91 20.84
N GLY A 138 -0.25 12.99 20.05
CA GLY A 138 -1.34 13.98 19.93
C GLY A 138 -2.42 13.60 18.90
N SER A 139 -2.18 12.56 18.10
CA SER A 139 -3.13 12.05 17.12
C SER A 139 -3.79 10.81 17.72
N ASN A 140 -5.11 10.84 17.90
CA ASN A 140 -5.92 9.67 18.29
C ASN A 140 -6.00 8.66 17.13
N VAL A 141 -4.85 8.29 16.55
CA VAL A 141 -4.77 7.20 15.59
C VAL A 141 -4.85 5.94 16.44
N GLU A 142 -6.01 5.27 16.41
CA GLU A 142 -6.13 3.88 16.84
C GLU A 142 -5.18 3.06 15.97
N LEU A 143 -3.94 2.91 16.44
CA LEU A 143 -2.99 1.98 15.86
C LEU A 143 -3.63 0.59 15.98
N PRO A 144 -3.73 -0.19 14.89
CA PRO A 144 -4.22 -1.55 14.97
C PRO A 144 -3.41 -2.31 16.02
N ASP A 145 -4.10 -3.11 16.84
CA ASP A 145 -3.57 -3.92 17.96
C ASP A 145 -2.58 -5.03 17.50
N VAL A 146 -2.01 -4.90 16.31
CA VAL A 146 -1.23 -5.89 15.58
C VAL A 146 0.27 -5.58 15.74
N TYR A 147 0.89 -6.18 16.77
CA TYR A 147 2.34 -6.23 17.02
C TYR A 147 3.02 -4.85 17.29
N PRO A 148 4.19 -4.78 17.98
CA PRO A 148 4.47 -3.68 18.91
C PRO A 148 4.96 -2.42 18.18
N ALA A 149 4.04 -1.68 17.55
CA ALA A 149 4.29 -0.35 16.99
C ALA A 149 4.72 0.67 18.05
N HIS A 150 4.52 0.37 19.35
CA HIS A 150 4.79 1.29 20.45
C HIS A 150 6.29 1.55 20.72
N ASN A 151 7.19 0.67 20.28
CA ASN A 151 8.65 0.82 20.46
C ASN A 151 9.43 0.91 19.14
N MET A 152 8.73 0.95 17.99
CA MET A 152 9.39 1.08 16.69
C MET A 152 9.74 2.54 16.41
N GLN A 153 10.86 2.76 15.71
CA GLN A 153 11.18 4.10 15.22
C GLN A 153 10.13 4.52 14.20
N ASN A 154 9.67 5.76 14.33
CA ASN A 154 8.67 6.33 13.44
C ASN A 154 9.35 7.31 12.49
N PHE A 155 8.99 7.22 11.22
CA PHE A 155 9.48 8.10 10.17
C PHE A 155 8.32 8.70 9.40
N TRP A 156 8.46 9.95 9.00
CA TRP A 156 7.60 10.58 8.01
C TRP A 156 8.23 10.44 6.63
N VAL A 157 7.49 9.87 5.68
CA VAL A 157 7.93 9.79 4.30
C VAL A 157 7.85 11.19 3.70
N ASN A 158 8.99 11.67 3.21
CA ASN A 158 9.11 12.96 2.52
C ASN A 158 8.97 12.78 1.01
N GLU A 159 9.64 11.76 0.47
CA GLU A 159 9.73 11.53 -0.96
C GLU A 159 9.81 10.03 -1.27
N ILE A 160 9.25 9.64 -2.40
CA ILE A 160 9.31 8.29 -2.94
C ILE A 160 9.86 8.41 -4.36
N VAL A 161 10.99 7.75 -4.60
CA VAL A 161 11.65 7.74 -5.90
C VAL A 161 11.54 6.34 -6.48
N GLN A 162 11.00 6.23 -7.69
CA GLN A 162 11.02 4.97 -8.43
C GLN A 162 12.43 4.71 -8.94
N VAL A 163 12.92 3.50 -8.67
CA VAL A 163 14.28 3.11 -9.01
C VAL A 163 14.24 1.95 -9.98
N ASP A 164 15.01 2.06 -11.06
CA ASP A 164 15.33 0.92 -11.91
C ASP A 164 16.32 0.02 -11.15
N PRO A 165 15.95 -1.22 -10.79
CA PRO A 165 16.82 -2.12 -10.04
C PRO A 165 18.18 -2.35 -10.71
N LEU A 166 18.23 -2.33 -12.05
CA LEU A 166 19.46 -2.54 -12.80
C LEU A 166 20.39 -1.32 -12.69
N GLU A 167 19.84 -0.12 -12.86
CA GLU A 167 20.62 1.12 -12.71
C GLU A 167 21.10 1.31 -11.26
N GLU A 168 20.28 0.92 -10.28
CA GLU A 168 20.67 0.97 -8.88
C GLU A 168 21.78 -0.02 -8.55
N ALA A 169 21.68 -1.26 -9.05
CA ALA A 169 22.75 -2.24 -8.91
C ALA A 169 24.06 -1.74 -9.53
N ARG A 170 24.00 -1.10 -10.71
CA ARG A 170 25.16 -0.49 -11.37
C ARG A 170 25.75 0.66 -10.54
N ARG A 171 24.89 1.55 -10.01
CA ARG A 171 25.29 2.67 -9.16
C ARG A 171 25.99 2.20 -7.89
N LEU A 172 25.43 1.20 -7.21
CA LEU A 172 26.02 0.60 -6.02
C LEU A 172 27.36 -0.07 -6.32
N TYR A 173 27.44 -0.84 -7.40
CA TYR A 173 28.68 -1.48 -7.84
C TYR A 173 29.79 -0.44 -8.13
N ALA A 174 29.47 0.62 -8.88
CA ALA A 174 30.42 1.70 -9.16
C ALA A 174 30.88 2.44 -7.90
N SER A 175 30.04 2.56 -6.87
CA SER A 175 30.41 3.18 -5.59
C SER A 175 31.39 2.33 -4.77
N LEU A 176 31.41 1.02 -5.00
CA LEU A 176 32.32 0.08 -4.34
C LEU A 176 33.68 0.03 -5.05
N GLU A 177 33.73 0.20 -6.36
CA GLU A 177 34.99 0.28 -7.12
C GLU A 177 35.78 1.58 -6.87
N ASN A 178 35.11 2.64 -6.42
CA ASN A 178 35.73 3.92 -6.09
C ASN A 178 36.10 4.07 -4.60
N ARG A 179 36.12 2.96 -3.84
CA ARG A 179 36.60 2.90 -2.44
C ARG A 179 37.99 2.29 -2.37
#